data_AF-A0A428TR10-F1
#
_entry.id   AF-A0A428TR10-F1
#
_cell.length_a   1.000
_cell.length_b   1.000
_cell.length_c   1.000
_cell.angle_alpha   90.00
_cell.angle_beta   90.00
_cell.angle_gamma   90.00
#
_symmetry.space_group_name_H-M   'P 1'
#
loop_
_entity.id
_entity.type
_entity.pdbx_description
1 polymer ?
#
loop_
_entity_poly.entity_id
_entity_poly.type
_entity_poly.pdbx_seq_one_letter_code
_entity_poly.pdbx_strand_id
1 'polypeptide(L)'
;MYSIHQFLASMFIGGSQHSWSANQFGFVEPDGTELQHDKWSLIESRCDSISILLRCNQIVPAQEILRELSCGLYTLINPPDPLFLGKIWRLGLVLRGLDRRAPQLQAISTVLGRLRDICRGLHGIDSPISAILNCVVEVDEIDFTPTMRLGFRETLAILDHNVQDENIMMLNLWSTYAQYFSKPYVKFVKRKFINATPDNPPRTVRGAARKQASEASPHERLRDHIQKDVLLFKFDQVWHECYDPQHLPPGQWRESDACIRISHYFAYAAFWVCEKTLIGMKLAHDIIKDTRDSVKTHPGLSVKAMAFGVACKIIATAHRRNGDIEKCEKVLKDAIDVLSCGDQTSRIKAVDMCLTLVSWRREWGDLDGSQEVERWLLMIQGSIQGIAMCPDCRPSLKCNKCFENREHCPKCRTSKTKGVQDMQELTPEATQDC
;
A
#
# COMPACT_ATOMS: atom_id res chain seq x y z
N MET A 1 11.43 2.26 -23.82
CA MET A 1 11.96 3.64 -23.69
C MET A 1 11.39 4.54 -24.76
N TYR A 2 11.61 4.27 -26.06
CA TYR A 2 11.01 5.05 -27.16
C TYR A 2 9.50 5.32 -26.98
N SER A 3 8.71 4.29 -26.69
CA SER A 3 7.25 4.44 -26.45
C SER A 3 6.91 5.32 -25.24
N ILE A 4 7.77 5.36 -24.21
CA ILE A 4 7.57 6.23 -23.04
C ILE A 4 7.75 7.70 -23.46
N HIS A 5 8.83 7.99 -24.18
CA HIS A 5 9.06 9.34 -24.73
C HIS A 5 7.94 9.76 -25.65
N GLN A 6 7.58 8.93 -26.63
CA GLN A 6 6.56 9.26 -27.61
C GLN A 6 5.22 9.56 -26.93
N PHE A 7 4.83 8.76 -25.93
CA PHE A 7 3.60 8.97 -25.18
C PHE A 7 3.64 10.29 -24.39
N LEU A 8 4.64 10.48 -23.52
CA LEU A 8 4.68 11.64 -22.63
C LEU A 8 4.95 12.94 -23.38
N ALA A 9 5.87 12.95 -24.35
CA ALA A 9 6.15 14.14 -25.14
C ALA A 9 4.93 14.62 -25.93
N SER A 10 4.08 13.69 -26.39
CA SER A 10 2.83 14.03 -27.08
C SER A 10 1.82 14.76 -26.19
N MET A 11 1.93 14.64 -24.87
CA MET A 11 1.03 15.29 -23.92
C MET A 11 1.36 16.76 -23.67
N PHE A 12 2.58 17.21 -23.95
CA PHE A 12 3.08 18.55 -23.62
C PHE A 12 3.50 19.36 -24.85
N ILE A 13 2.84 19.14 -26.00
CA ILE A 13 3.15 19.86 -27.24
C ILE A 13 2.68 21.32 -27.12
N GLY A 14 3.64 22.24 -26.95
CA GLY A 14 3.38 23.67 -26.86
C GLY A 14 2.54 24.20 -28.03
N GLY A 15 1.49 24.95 -27.72
CA GLY A 15 0.56 25.53 -28.70
C GLY A 15 -0.55 24.61 -29.20
N SER A 16 -0.59 23.36 -28.75
CA SER A 16 -1.72 22.45 -29.03
C SER A 16 -2.90 22.72 -28.09
N GLN A 17 -4.12 22.72 -28.63
CA GLN A 17 -5.37 22.78 -27.84
C GLN A 17 -5.60 21.52 -26.98
N HIS A 18 -4.77 20.49 -27.14
CA HIS A 18 -4.84 19.23 -26.39
C HIS A 18 -3.62 19.03 -25.48
N SER A 19 -2.82 20.07 -25.26
CA SER A 19 -1.67 19.98 -24.36
C SER A 19 -2.11 20.01 -22.91
N TRP A 20 -1.56 19.10 -22.13
CA TRP A 20 -1.59 19.19 -20.68
C TRP A 20 -0.69 20.35 -20.23
N SER A 21 -1.05 20.95 -19.10
CA SER A 21 -0.18 21.85 -18.37
C SER A 21 -0.09 21.41 -16.91
N ALA A 22 0.68 22.12 -16.10
CA ALA A 22 0.85 21.81 -14.69
C ALA A 22 0.93 23.09 -13.87
N ASN A 23 0.41 23.04 -12.65
CA ASN A 23 0.58 24.05 -11.62
C ASN A 23 1.29 23.42 -10.39
N GLN A 24 1.37 24.12 -9.26
CA GLN A 24 1.99 23.56 -8.05
C GLN A 24 1.20 22.36 -7.47
N PHE A 25 -0.12 22.30 -7.69
CA PHE A 25 -1.02 21.30 -7.11
C PHE A 25 -1.15 20.02 -7.93
N GLY A 26 -0.96 20.09 -9.24
CA GLY A 26 -1.21 18.97 -10.11
C GLY A 26 -1.14 19.30 -11.58
N PHE A 27 -1.69 18.40 -12.37
CA PHE A 27 -1.82 18.56 -13.81
C PHE A 27 -3.15 19.23 -14.12
N VAL A 28 -3.12 20.12 -15.12
CA VAL A 28 -4.29 20.83 -15.61
C VAL A 28 -4.60 20.26 -16.99
N GLU A 29 -5.84 19.80 -17.14
CA GLU A 29 -6.39 19.25 -18.37
C GLU A 29 -6.41 20.31 -19.48
N PRO A 30 -6.47 19.91 -20.77
CA PRO A 30 -6.50 20.87 -21.87
C PRO A 30 -7.68 21.85 -21.85
N ASP A 31 -8.77 21.50 -21.15
CA ASP A 31 -9.93 22.38 -20.95
C ASP A 31 -9.76 23.37 -19.77
N GLY A 32 -8.63 23.32 -19.07
CA GLY A 32 -8.30 24.16 -17.93
C GLY A 32 -8.75 23.61 -16.57
N THR A 33 -9.39 22.42 -16.53
CA THR A 33 -9.80 21.80 -15.28
C THR A 33 -8.63 21.09 -14.58
N GLU A 34 -8.65 21.03 -13.25
CA GLU A 34 -7.64 20.26 -12.50
C GLU A 34 -7.92 18.76 -12.58
N LEU A 35 -6.87 17.98 -12.79
CA LEU A 35 -6.97 16.52 -12.86
C LEU A 35 -7.57 15.94 -11.57
N GLN A 36 -8.65 15.19 -11.70
CA GLN A 36 -9.23 14.47 -10.57
C GLN A 36 -8.41 13.22 -10.22
N HIS A 37 -7.84 13.20 -9.02
CA HIS A 37 -6.97 12.11 -8.54
C HIS A 37 -7.72 10.91 -7.94
N ASP A 38 -9.04 10.95 -7.90
CA ASP A 38 -9.86 9.99 -7.17
C ASP A 38 -9.79 8.60 -7.82
N LYS A 39 -9.64 8.53 -9.14
CA LYS A 39 -9.53 7.28 -9.90
C LYS A 39 -8.32 6.45 -9.47
N TRP A 40 -7.14 7.07 -9.40
CA TRP A 40 -5.90 6.40 -8.97
C TRP A 40 -5.93 6.05 -7.50
N SER A 41 -6.49 6.92 -6.67
CA SER A 41 -6.63 6.67 -5.23
C SER A 41 -7.52 5.45 -4.96
N LEU A 42 -8.59 5.28 -5.73
CA LEU A 42 -9.46 4.10 -5.66
C LEU A 42 -8.70 2.81 -6.03
N ILE A 43 -7.89 2.83 -7.09
CA ILE A 43 -7.09 1.66 -7.51
C ILE A 43 -6.08 1.27 -6.46
N GLU A 44 -5.36 2.26 -5.92
CA GLU A 44 -4.38 2.05 -4.86
C GLU A 44 -5.07 1.45 -3.61
N SER A 45 -6.22 2.00 -3.23
CA SER A 45 -7.05 1.48 -2.14
C SER A 45 -7.50 0.03 -2.36
N ARG A 46 -7.93 -0.31 -3.58
CA ARG A 46 -8.34 -1.68 -3.94
C ARG A 46 -7.15 -2.64 -3.90
N CYS A 47 -6.00 -2.24 -4.39
CA CYS A 47 -4.77 -3.05 -4.31
C CYS A 47 -4.32 -3.28 -2.85
N ASP A 48 -4.38 -2.24 -2.03
CA ASP A 48 -4.11 -2.35 -0.59
C ASP A 48 -5.11 -3.31 0.07
N SER A 49 -6.39 -3.22 -0.28
CA SER A 49 -7.43 -4.13 0.21
C SER A 49 -7.14 -5.58 -0.14
N ILE A 50 -6.79 -5.85 -1.41
CA ILE A 50 -6.40 -7.20 -1.86
C ILE A 50 -5.18 -7.68 -1.05
N SER A 51 -4.16 -6.84 -0.89
CA SER A 51 -2.95 -7.17 -0.11
C SER A 51 -3.27 -7.54 1.35
N ILE A 52 -4.18 -6.80 1.99
CA ILE A 52 -4.66 -7.05 3.36
C ILE A 52 -5.44 -8.37 3.42
N LEU A 53 -6.36 -8.61 2.49
CA LEU A 53 -7.13 -9.85 2.42
C LEU A 53 -6.26 -11.07 2.21
N LEU A 54 -5.23 -10.97 1.36
CA LEU A 54 -4.25 -12.04 1.20
C LEU A 54 -3.47 -12.32 2.49
N ARG A 55 -3.12 -11.29 3.28
CA ARG A 55 -2.50 -11.49 4.62
C ARG A 55 -3.44 -12.18 5.60
N CYS A 56 -4.74 -11.99 5.43
CA CYS A 56 -5.79 -12.68 6.18
C CYS A 56 -6.20 -14.04 5.56
N ASN A 57 -5.49 -14.51 4.53
CA ASN A 57 -5.80 -15.74 3.79
C ASN A 57 -7.21 -15.76 3.18
N GLN A 58 -7.74 -14.60 2.81
CA GLN A 58 -9.04 -14.40 2.16
C GLN A 58 -8.87 -14.29 0.65
N ILE A 59 -8.48 -15.40 0.00
CA ILE A 59 -8.17 -15.43 -1.44
C ILE A 59 -9.40 -15.14 -2.30
N VAL A 60 -10.57 -15.70 -1.96
CA VAL A 60 -11.79 -15.53 -2.77
C VAL A 60 -12.27 -14.07 -2.75
N PRO A 61 -12.42 -13.40 -1.59
CA PRO A 61 -12.72 -11.97 -1.57
C PRO A 61 -11.65 -11.11 -2.28
N ALA A 62 -10.38 -11.46 -2.13
CA ALA A 62 -9.27 -10.80 -2.84
C ALA A 62 -9.42 -10.91 -4.37
N GLN A 63 -9.80 -12.09 -4.88
CA GLN A 63 -10.04 -12.32 -6.31
C GLN A 63 -11.24 -11.53 -6.81
N GLU A 64 -12.30 -11.40 -6.02
CA GLU A 64 -13.48 -10.61 -6.39
C GLU A 64 -13.14 -9.13 -6.51
N ILE A 65 -12.40 -8.56 -5.55
CA ILE A 65 -11.93 -7.16 -5.64
C ILE A 65 -11.00 -6.96 -6.84
N LEU A 66 -10.15 -7.94 -7.16
CA LEU A 66 -9.29 -7.89 -8.34
C LEU A 66 -10.11 -7.88 -9.65
N ARG A 67 -11.20 -8.64 -9.71
CA ARG A 67 -12.14 -8.67 -10.83
C ARG A 67 -12.87 -7.33 -10.99
N GLU A 68 -13.39 -6.78 -9.89
CA GLU A 68 -13.99 -5.44 -9.86
C GLU A 68 -13.01 -4.37 -10.34
N LEU A 69 -11.77 -4.42 -9.84
CA LEU A 69 -10.70 -3.52 -10.25
C LEU A 69 -10.45 -3.61 -11.75
N SER A 70 -10.35 -4.83 -12.29
CA SER A 70 -10.15 -5.09 -13.73
C SER A 70 -11.28 -4.53 -14.60
N CYS A 71 -12.53 -4.56 -14.11
CA CYS A 71 -13.67 -3.99 -14.83
C CYS A 71 -13.67 -2.46 -14.84
N GLY A 72 -13.15 -1.82 -13.78
CA GLY A 72 -13.11 -0.35 -13.65
C GLY A 72 -12.03 0.36 -14.46
N LEU A 73 -11.08 -0.39 -15.06
CA LEU A 73 -9.89 0.17 -15.71
C LEU A 73 -10.16 1.05 -16.94
N TYR A 74 -11.30 0.87 -17.60
CA TYR A 74 -11.65 1.65 -18.80
C TYR A 74 -11.60 3.17 -18.53
N THR A 75 -12.03 3.59 -17.34
CA THR A 75 -12.11 4.99 -16.93
C THR A 75 -10.74 5.69 -16.77
N LEU A 76 -9.65 4.92 -16.78
CA LEU A 76 -8.26 5.42 -16.63
C LEU A 76 -7.56 5.70 -17.95
N ILE A 77 -7.97 5.01 -19.01
CA ILE A 77 -7.28 5.07 -20.30
C ILE A 77 -7.82 6.21 -21.15
N ASN A 78 -9.04 6.69 -20.88
CA ASN A 78 -9.72 7.64 -21.74
C ASN A 78 -10.28 8.86 -20.99
N PRO A 79 -9.64 10.04 -21.08
CA PRO A 79 -8.29 10.28 -21.62
C PRO A 79 -7.19 9.82 -20.63
N PRO A 80 -6.00 9.44 -21.11
CA PRO A 80 -4.89 9.13 -20.21
C PRO A 80 -4.26 10.41 -19.68
N ASP A 81 -3.96 10.43 -18.39
CA ASP A 81 -3.34 11.57 -17.72
C ASP A 81 -1.78 11.46 -17.66
N PRO A 82 -1.05 12.55 -17.38
CA PRO A 82 0.41 12.52 -17.30
C PRO A 82 0.98 11.64 -16.17
N LEU A 83 0.18 11.32 -15.15
CA LEU A 83 0.57 10.41 -14.07
C LEU A 83 0.44 8.94 -14.46
N PHE A 84 -0.26 8.64 -15.56
CA PHE A 84 -0.61 7.28 -15.97
C PHE A 84 0.60 6.35 -15.93
N LEU A 85 1.71 6.69 -16.60
CA LEU A 85 2.87 5.80 -16.61
C LEU A 85 3.49 5.63 -15.22
N GLY A 86 3.65 6.71 -14.45
CA GLY A 86 4.17 6.64 -13.09
C GLY A 86 3.36 5.70 -12.19
N LYS A 87 2.04 5.73 -12.35
CA LYS A 87 1.10 4.86 -11.64
C LYS A 87 1.13 3.42 -12.17
N ILE A 88 1.28 3.19 -13.48
CA ILE A 88 1.40 1.86 -14.07
C ILE A 88 2.63 1.12 -13.56
N TRP A 89 3.80 1.78 -13.47
CA TRP A 89 5.00 1.13 -12.95
C TRP A 89 4.83 0.70 -11.49
N ARG A 90 4.25 1.58 -10.66
CA ARG A 90 3.91 1.25 -9.27
C ARG A 90 2.90 0.11 -9.21
N LEU A 91 1.84 0.16 -10.01
CA LEU A 91 0.79 -0.85 -10.05
C LEU A 91 1.39 -2.22 -10.43
N GLY A 92 2.26 -2.28 -11.43
CA GLY A 92 2.97 -3.50 -11.81
C GLY A 92 3.76 -4.11 -10.64
N LEU A 93 4.50 -3.30 -9.88
CA LEU A 93 5.21 -3.75 -8.67
C LEU A 93 4.27 -4.32 -7.60
N VAL A 94 3.14 -3.65 -7.37
CA VAL A 94 2.14 -4.08 -6.37
C VAL A 94 1.51 -5.40 -6.81
N LEU A 95 1.01 -5.49 -8.05
CA LEU A 95 0.39 -6.69 -8.60
C LEU A 95 1.37 -7.88 -8.59
N ARG A 96 2.66 -7.66 -8.93
CA ARG A 96 3.69 -8.70 -8.79
C ARG A 96 3.82 -9.20 -7.35
N GLY A 97 3.74 -8.28 -6.39
CA GLY A 97 3.73 -8.61 -4.97
C GLY A 97 2.54 -9.47 -4.57
N LEU A 98 1.37 -9.24 -5.18
CA LEU A 98 0.17 -10.07 -4.98
C LEU A 98 0.37 -11.47 -5.58
N ASP A 99 0.88 -11.56 -6.82
CA ASP A 99 1.14 -12.84 -7.49
C ASP A 99 2.15 -13.70 -6.75
N ARG A 100 3.19 -13.10 -6.15
CA ARG A 100 4.13 -13.84 -5.29
C ARG A 100 3.47 -14.43 -4.05
N ARG A 101 2.44 -13.78 -3.50
CA ARG A 101 1.72 -14.25 -2.31
C ARG A 101 0.62 -15.24 -2.65
N ALA A 102 -0.03 -15.06 -3.80
CA ALA A 102 -1.14 -15.88 -4.26
C ALA A 102 -1.07 -16.03 -5.80
N PRO A 103 -0.22 -16.94 -6.31
CA PRO A 103 0.02 -17.09 -7.76
C PRO A 103 -1.24 -17.37 -8.59
N GLN A 104 -2.24 -17.99 -7.98
CA GLN A 104 -3.53 -18.28 -8.60
C GLN A 104 -4.35 -17.02 -8.95
N LEU A 105 -4.03 -15.86 -8.38
CA LEU A 105 -4.70 -14.60 -8.73
C LEU A 105 -4.32 -14.13 -10.13
N GLN A 106 -3.08 -14.40 -10.57
CA GLN A 106 -2.54 -13.90 -11.83
C GLN A 106 -2.84 -12.39 -12.01
N ALA A 107 -2.60 -11.60 -10.97
CA ALA A 107 -2.97 -10.21 -10.83
C ALA A 107 -2.38 -9.32 -11.93
N ILE A 108 -1.12 -9.57 -12.34
CA ILE A 108 -0.52 -8.84 -13.47
C ILE A 108 -1.29 -9.09 -14.76
N SER A 109 -1.47 -10.35 -15.16
CA SER A 109 -2.12 -10.67 -16.43
C SER A 109 -3.60 -10.32 -16.41
N THR A 110 -4.27 -10.45 -15.26
CA THR A 110 -5.68 -10.06 -15.09
C THR A 110 -5.85 -8.56 -15.25
N VAL A 111 -5.11 -7.74 -14.50
CA VAL A 111 -5.32 -6.28 -14.47
C VAL A 111 -4.61 -5.60 -15.63
N LEU A 112 -3.28 -5.79 -15.76
CA LEU A 112 -2.51 -5.12 -16.81
C LEU A 112 -2.72 -5.76 -18.19
N GLY A 113 -3.00 -7.06 -18.26
CA GLY A 113 -3.42 -7.69 -19.52
C GLY A 113 -4.78 -7.17 -20.00
N ARG A 114 -5.76 -7.00 -19.10
CA ARG A 114 -7.03 -6.35 -19.46
C ARG A 114 -6.83 -4.90 -19.89
N LEU A 115 -6.01 -4.15 -19.16
CA LEU A 115 -5.68 -2.76 -19.51
C LEU A 115 -5.07 -2.67 -20.92
N ARG A 116 -4.12 -3.56 -21.22
CA ARG A 116 -3.49 -3.70 -22.55
C ARG A 116 -4.53 -3.97 -23.63
N ASP A 117 -5.45 -4.89 -23.40
CA ASP A 117 -6.48 -5.24 -24.39
C ASP A 117 -7.45 -4.06 -24.63
N ILE A 118 -7.80 -3.29 -23.60
CA ILE A 118 -8.58 -2.04 -23.73
C ILE A 118 -7.79 -1.01 -24.54
N CYS A 119 -6.51 -0.77 -24.21
CA CYS A 119 -5.66 0.18 -24.94
C CYS A 119 -5.52 -0.18 -26.42
N ARG A 120 -5.38 -1.48 -26.75
CA ARG A 120 -5.33 -1.95 -28.14
C ARG A 120 -6.63 -1.64 -28.89
N GLY A 121 -7.78 -1.79 -28.23
CA GLY A 121 -9.08 -1.46 -28.82
C GLY A 121 -9.29 0.04 -29.04
N LEU A 122 -8.81 0.88 -28.11
CA LEU A 122 -9.00 2.34 -28.17
C LEU A 122 -7.96 3.07 -29.04
N HIS A 123 -6.70 2.66 -28.99
CA HIS A 123 -5.58 3.39 -29.58
C HIS A 123 -4.84 2.60 -30.68
N GLY A 124 -5.23 1.35 -30.92
CA GLY A 124 -4.55 0.45 -31.85
C GLY A 124 -3.40 -0.33 -31.22
N ILE A 125 -3.02 -1.42 -31.89
CA ILE A 125 -2.00 -2.38 -31.44
C ILE A 125 -0.62 -1.71 -31.33
N ASP A 126 -0.31 -0.82 -32.26
CA ASP A 126 0.98 -0.12 -32.35
C ASP A 126 1.05 1.15 -31.50
N SER A 127 0.04 1.41 -30.66
CA SER A 127 0.06 2.56 -29.77
C SER A 127 1.20 2.46 -28.74
N PRO A 128 1.84 3.59 -28.37
CA PRO A 128 2.91 3.59 -27.36
C PRO A 128 2.48 2.98 -26.02
N ILE A 129 1.23 3.20 -25.59
CA ILE A 129 0.68 2.62 -24.36
C ILE A 129 0.59 1.10 -24.46
N SER A 130 0.10 0.58 -25.59
CA SER A 130 -0.01 -0.87 -25.80
C SER A 130 1.37 -1.52 -25.80
N ALA A 131 2.37 -0.91 -26.43
CA ALA A 131 3.75 -1.40 -26.40
C ALA A 131 4.33 -1.44 -24.98
N ILE A 132 4.07 -0.41 -24.17
CA ILE A 132 4.48 -0.36 -22.76
C ILE A 132 3.81 -1.48 -21.95
N LEU A 133 2.50 -1.64 -22.08
CA LEU A 133 1.76 -2.65 -21.33
C LEU A 133 2.12 -4.08 -21.76
N ASN A 134 2.39 -4.31 -23.05
CA ASN A 134 2.95 -5.59 -23.53
C ASN A 134 4.25 -5.91 -22.77
N CYS A 135 5.17 -4.95 -22.74
CA CYS A 135 6.45 -5.12 -22.05
C CYS A 135 6.29 -5.44 -20.56
N VAL A 136 5.38 -4.77 -19.85
CA VAL A 136 5.14 -5.03 -18.42
C VAL A 136 4.53 -6.41 -18.17
N VAL A 137 3.62 -6.87 -19.04
CA VAL A 137 2.92 -8.15 -18.87
C VAL A 137 3.82 -9.33 -19.23
N GLU A 138 4.70 -9.16 -20.21
CA GLU A 138 5.52 -10.23 -20.78
C GLU A 138 6.90 -10.35 -20.12
N VAL A 139 7.30 -9.41 -19.26
CA VAL A 139 8.62 -9.46 -18.62
C VAL A 139 8.72 -10.60 -17.60
N ASP A 140 9.81 -11.35 -17.71
CA ASP A 140 10.12 -12.45 -16.81
C ASP A 140 10.34 -11.99 -15.36
N GLU A 141 10.15 -12.91 -14.41
CA GLU A 141 10.25 -12.59 -12.98
C GLU A 141 11.59 -11.96 -12.58
N ILE A 142 12.67 -12.47 -13.14
CA ILE A 142 14.04 -12.09 -12.79
C ILE A 142 14.30 -10.64 -13.24
N ASP A 143 13.72 -10.23 -14.36
CA ASP A 143 13.91 -8.93 -14.98
C ASP A 143 12.79 -7.93 -14.67
N PHE A 144 11.73 -8.36 -13.97
CA PHE A 144 10.58 -7.52 -13.65
C PHE A 144 10.98 -6.24 -12.89
N THR A 145 11.67 -6.37 -11.76
CA THR A 145 12.06 -5.21 -10.93
C THR A 145 13.03 -4.26 -11.65
N PRO A 146 14.12 -4.74 -12.31
CA PRO A 146 14.96 -3.89 -13.14
C PRO A 146 14.19 -3.14 -14.23
N THR A 147 13.24 -3.82 -14.91
CA THR A 147 12.42 -3.23 -15.97
C THR A 147 11.48 -2.15 -15.42
N MET A 148 10.79 -2.41 -14.32
CA MET A 148 9.94 -1.41 -13.66
C MET A 148 10.76 -0.19 -13.20
N ARG A 149 11.97 -0.42 -12.66
CA ARG A 149 12.88 0.67 -12.26
C ARG A 149 13.27 1.54 -13.45
N LEU A 150 13.62 0.91 -14.57
CA LEU A 150 14.02 1.62 -15.79
C LEU A 150 12.85 2.42 -16.35
N GLY A 151 11.68 1.81 -16.49
CA GLY A 151 10.46 2.48 -16.97
C GLY A 151 10.06 3.68 -16.10
N PHE A 152 10.04 3.49 -14.78
CA PHE A 152 9.67 4.56 -13.84
C PHE A 152 10.71 5.69 -13.85
N ARG A 153 12.01 5.37 -13.91
CA ARG A 153 13.06 6.40 -14.03
C ARG A 153 12.88 7.22 -15.30
N GLU A 154 12.61 6.57 -16.43
CA GLU A 154 12.43 7.27 -17.71
C GLU A 154 11.21 8.18 -17.69
N THR A 155 10.09 7.69 -17.13
CA THR A 155 8.89 8.51 -16.92
C THR A 155 9.18 9.74 -16.07
N LEU A 156 9.92 9.59 -14.97
CA LEU A 156 10.30 10.71 -14.12
C LEU A 156 11.18 11.71 -14.88
N ALA A 157 12.21 11.25 -15.59
CA ALA A 157 13.11 12.12 -16.34
C ALA A 157 12.38 12.97 -17.40
N ILE A 158 11.43 12.36 -18.12
CA ILE A 158 10.64 13.09 -19.12
C ILE A 158 9.69 14.08 -18.44
N LEU A 159 8.99 13.67 -17.38
CA LEU A 159 8.08 14.58 -16.68
C LEU A 159 8.83 15.75 -16.04
N ASP A 160 9.99 15.51 -15.42
CA ASP A 160 10.85 16.54 -14.81
C ASP A 160 11.32 17.57 -15.85
N HIS A 161 11.48 17.17 -17.12
CA HIS A 161 11.81 18.10 -18.20
C HIS A 161 10.62 18.96 -18.66
N ASN A 162 9.39 18.46 -18.53
CA ASN A 162 8.18 19.11 -19.05
C ASN A 162 7.33 19.82 -17.98
N VAL A 163 7.53 19.45 -16.71
CA VAL A 163 6.77 19.92 -15.56
C VAL A 163 7.73 20.69 -14.67
N GLN A 164 7.32 21.86 -14.19
CA GLN A 164 8.13 22.62 -13.25
C GLN A 164 8.43 21.79 -11.98
N ASP A 165 9.64 21.96 -11.46
CA ASP A 165 10.21 21.24 -10.32
C ASP A 165 9.35 21.25 -9.03
N GLU A 166 8.40 22.18 -8.93
CA GLU A 166 7.58 22.50 -7.77
C GLU A 166 6.15 21.91 -7.87
N ASN A 167 5.94 20.92 -8.72
CA ASN A 167 4.66 20.22 -8.79
C ASN A 167 4.56 19.11 -7.70
N ILE A 168 3.56 19.17 -6.82
CA ILE A 168 3.39 18.20 -5.73
C ILE A 168 3.23 16.76 -6.21
N MET A 169 2.62 16.55 -7.38
CA MET A 169 2.43 15.20 -7.94
C MET A 169 3.75 14.64 -8.44
N MET A 170 4.63 15.48 -8.98
CA MET A 170 6.01 15.11 -9.30
C MET A 170 6.79 14.72 -8.05
N LEU A 171 6.69 15.51 -6.97
CA LEU A 171 7.34 15.18 -5.70
C LEU A 171 6.83 13.86 -5.11
N ASN A 172 5.53 13.56 -5.27
CA ASN A 172 4.94 12.28 -4.88
C ASN A 172 5.46 11.11 -5.73
N LEU A 173 5.59 11.28 -7.04
CA LEU A 173 6.17 10.26 -7.93
C LEU A 173 7.65 10.01 -7.58
N TRP A 174 8.44 11.06 -7.34
CA TRP A 174 9.82 10.95 -6.86
C TRP A 174 9.91 10.21 -5.52
N SER A 175 9.04 10.54 -4.58
CA SER A 175 8.96 9.86 -3.27
C SER A 175 8.60 8.39 -3.41
N THR A 176 7.66 8.08 -4.30
CA THR A 176 7.26 6.71 -4.63
C THR A 176 8.44 5.93 -5.23
N TYR A 177 9.13 6.50 -6.21
CA TYR A 177 10.31 5.88 -6.81
C TYR A 177 11.39 5.59 -5.76
N ALA A 178 11.68 6.59 -4.92
CA ALA A 178 12.68 6.46 -3.86
C ALA A 178 12.35 5.32 -2.88
N GLN A 179 11.08 5.20 -2.50
CA GLN A 179 10.62 4.13 -1.61
C GLN A 179 10.92 2.75 -2.18
N TYR A 180 10.61 2.52 -3.47
CA TYR A 180 10.73 1.20 -4.09
C TYR A 180 12.16 0.85 -4.49
N PHE A 181 12.96 1.85 -4.88
CA PHE A 181 14.23 1.60 -5.55
C PHE A 181 15.46 2.15 -4.83
N SER A 182 15.32 3.16 -3.96
CA SER A 182 16.45 3.76 -3.25
C SER A 182 16.70 3.12 -1.88
N LYS A 183 15.75 2.38 -1.32
CA LYS A 183 16.01 1.60 -0.11
C LYS A 183 16.98 0.47 -0.45
N PRO A 184 18.14 0.36 0.22
CA PRO A 184 18.98 -0.82 0.08
C PRO A 184 18.09 -2.02 0.38
N TYR A 185 18.04 -2.99 -0.52
CA TYR A 185 17.27 -4.21 -0.30
C TYR A 185 17.90 -4.89 0.92
N VAL A 186 17.35 -4.60 2.11
CA VAL A 186 17.76 -5.26 3.33
C VAL A 186 17.30 -6.69 3.13
N LYS A 187 18.20 -7.55 2.66
CA LYS A 187 17.95 -8.99 2.61
C LYS A 187 17.41 -9.33 3.98
N PHE A 188 16.15 -9.77 4.05
CA PHE A 188 15.55 -10.21 5.28
C PHE A 188 16.56 -11.14 5.94
N VAL A 189 17.16 -10.68 7.04
CA VAL A 189 18.01 -11.53 7.85
C VAL A 189 17.08 -12.66 8.25
N LYS A 190 17.24 -13.84 7.65
CA LYS A 190 16.48 -15.02 8.01
C LYS A 190 16.58 -15.11 9.52
N ARG A 191 15.46 -14.88 10.23
CA ARG A 191 15.41 -14.98 11.70
C ARG A 191 16.08 -16.31 12.04
N LYS A 192 17.24 -16.26 12.69
CA LYS A 192 17.84 -17.46 13.26
C LYS A 192 16.78 -18.00 14.23
N PHE A 193 16.29 -19.20 13.96
CA PHE A 193 15.46 -19.90 14.93
C PHE A 193 16.24 -19.97 16.24
N ILE A 194 15.65 -19.46 17.32
CA ILE A 194 16.26 -19.42 18.66
C ILE A 194 16.46 -20.84 19.24
N ASN A 195 15.97 -21.88 18.55
CA ASN A 195 16.10 -23.28 18.98
C ASN A 195 17.17 -24.07 18.19
N ALA A 196 18.13 -23.42 17.55
CA ALA A 196 19.27 -24.15 16.99
C ALA A 196 20.15 -24.65 18.15
N THR A 197 20.13 -25.96 18.36
CA THR A 197 20.96 -26.70 19.32
C THR A 197 22.46 -26.34 19.18
N PRO A 198 23.26 -26.42 20.26
CA PRO A 198 24.62 -25.90 20.30
C PRO A 198 25.66 -26.62 19.42
N ASP A 199 25.33 -27.76 18.81
CA ASP A 199 26.33 -28.68 18.27
C ASP A 199 26.46 -28.61 16.74
N ASN A 200 27.01 -27.51 16.21
CA ASN A 200 27.55 -27.53 14.84
C ASN A 200 29.03 -27.10 14.82
N PRO A 201 29.91 -27.92 14.21
CA PRO A 201 31.35 -27.67 14.18
C PRO A 201 31.73 -26.43 13.34
N PRO A 202 32.94 -25.88 13.55
CA PRO A 202 33.36 -24.61 12.96
C PRO A 202 33.34 -24.67 11.43
N ARG A 203 32.49 -23.83 10.82
CA ARG A 203 32.48 -23.60 9.37
C ARG A 203 33.82 -23.00 8.93
N THR A 204 34.61 -23.83 8.26
CA THR A 204 35.83 -23.45 7.55
C THR A 204 35.56 -22.33 6.54
N VAL A 205 36.38 -21.29 6.68
CA VAL A 205 36.77 -20.22 5.74
C VAL A 205 36.40 -20.50 4.27
N ARG A 206 35.22 -20.04 3.85
CA ARG A 206 34.85 -19.85 2.43
C ARG A 206 34.40 -18.41 2.14
N GLY A 207 34.88 -17.47 2.98
CA GLY A 207 34.43 -16.07 3.03
C GLY A 207 35.28 -15.06 2.24
N ALA A 208 36.26 -15.48 1.43
CA ALA A 208 37.16 -14.55 0.74
C ALA A 208 36.75 -14.23 -0.72
N ALA A 209 35.95 -15.05 -1.38
CA ALA A 209 35.63 -14.88 -2.81
C ALA A 209 34.39 -14.00 -3.11
N ARG A 210 33.85 -13.29 -2.11
CA ARG A 210 32.63 -12.46 -2.29
C ARG A 210 32.83 -10.98 -1.99
N LYS A 211 34.09 -10.53 -1.91
CA LYS A 211 34.47 -9.14 -1.60
C LYS A 211 34.98 -8.34 -2.81
N GLN A 212 34.87 -8.87 -4.04
CA GLN A 212 35.25 -8.19 -5.29
C GLN A 212 34.03 -7.96 -6.22
N ALA A 213 32.88 -7.59 -5.65
CA ALA A 213 31.72 -7.13 -6.41
C ALA A 213 31.30 -5.72 -5.96
N SER A 214 32.27 -4.82 -5.76
CA SER A 214 32.02 -3.42 -5.38
C SER A 214 32.69 -2.40 -6.29
N GLU A 215 33.03 -2.78 -7.52
CA GLU A 215 33.27 -1.82 -8.60
C GLU A 215 32.00 -1.74 -9.43
N ALA A 216 31.01 -1.08 -8.84
CA ALA A 216 29.74 -0.81 -9.46
C ALA A 216 29.94 0.18 -10.62
N SER A 217 29.48 -0.18 -11.83
CA SER A 217 29.63 0.65 -13.04
C SER A 217 28.97 2.04 -12.87
N PRO A 218 29.32 3.07 -13.66
CA PRO A 218 28.68 4.39 -13.61
C PRO A 218 27.14 4.37 -13.66
N HIS A 219 26.54 3.31 -14.23
CA HIS A 219 25.08 3.12 -14.25
C HIS A 219 24.48 2.66 -12.90
N GLU A 220 25.28 2.18 -11.95
CA GLU A 220 24.86 1.87 -10.58
C GLU A 220 24.88 3.08 -9.63
N ARG A 221 25.38 4.24 -10.07
CA ARG A 221 25.37 5.52 -9.31
C ARG A 221 24.01 6.21 -9.26
N LEU A 222 22.98 5.67 -9.93
CA LEU A 222 21.62 6.18 -9.79
C LEU A 222 20.95 5.80 -8.45
N ARG A 223 21.69 5.13 -7.55
CA ARG A 223 21.39 5.11 -6.11
C ARG A 223 21.50 6.50 -5.44
N ASP A 224 22.12 7.52 -6.07
CA ASP A 224 22.60 8.70 -5.35
C ASP A 224 21.91 10.06 -5.63
N HIS A 225 20.87 10.17 -6.49
CA HIS A 225 20.45 11.49 -7.01
C HIS A 225 19.11 12.06 -6.55
N ILE A 226 18.30 11.35 -5.76
CA ILE A 226 17.31 12.07 -4.94
C ILE A 226 18.07 12.59 -3.74
N GLN A 227 18.65 13.78 -3.88
CA GLN A 227 19.25 14.49 -2.75
C GLN A 227 18.13 14.69 -1.73
N LYS A 228 18.13 13.88 -0.66
CA LYS A 228 17.07 13.85 0.35
C LYS A 228 16.72 15.25 0.85
N ASP A 229 17.74 16.09 1.04
CA ASP A 229 17.56 17.47 1.50
C ASP A 229 16.93 18.37 0.41
N VAL A 230 17.27 18.19 -0.87
CA VAL A 230 16.59 18.89 -1.99
C VAL A 230 15.13 18.46 -2.11
N LEU A 231 14.82 17.16 -1.97
CA LEU A 231 13.44 16.70 -2.01
C LEU A 231 12.61 17.32 -0.89
N LEU A 232 13.16 17.40 0.33
CA LEU A 232 12.49 18.04 1.46
C LEU A 232 12.33 19.54 1.26
N PHE A 233 13.36 20.21 0.73
CA PHE A 233 13.29 21.63 0.41
C PHE A 233 12.18 21.91 -0.61
N LYS A 234 12.08 21.10 -1.68
CA LYS A 234 10.99 21.23 -2.66
C LYS A 234 9.61 21.01 -2.04
N PHE A 235 9.44 20.02 -1.17
CA PHE A 235 8.17 19.85 -0.46
C PHE A 235 7.83 21.04 0.45
N ASP A 236 8.82 21.57 1.16
CA ASP A 236 8.66 22.73 2.04
C ASP A 236 8.27 23.97 1.23
N GLN A 237 8.95 24.21 0.12
CA GLN A 237 8.66 25.30 -0.81
C GLN A 237 7.21 25.20 -1.33
N VAL A 238 6.82 24.04 -1.87
CA VAL A 238 5.45 23.81 -2.37
C VAL A 238 4.42 24.00 -1.26
N TRP A 239 4.69 23.55 -0.03
CA TRP A 239 3.79 23.80 1.09
C TRP A 239 3.54 25.30 1.28
N HIS A 240 4.60 26.11 1.33
CA HIS A 240 4.50 27.55 1.61
C HIS A 240 3.91 28.34 0.45
N GLU A 241 4.24 28.00 -0.79
CA GLU A 241 3.72 28.69 -1.98
C GLU A 241 2.23 28.39 -2.22
N CYS A 242 1.77 27.18 -1.90
CA CYS A 242 0.36 26.83 -2.00
C CYS A 242 -0.51 27.50 -0.93
N TYR A 243 0.08 28.01 0.16
CA TYR A 243 -0.66 28.71 1.18
C TYR A 243 -0.88 30.18 0.81
N ASP A 244 -2.10 30.51 0.40
CA ASP A 244 -2.52 31.89 0.17
C ASP A 244 -3.45 32.39 1.29
N PRO A 245 -2.92 33.19 2.26
CA PRO A 245 -3.72 33.74 3.35
C PRO A 245 -4.77 34.75 2.88
N GLN A 246 -4.65 35.31 1.68
CA GLN A 246 -5.61 36.29 1.15
C GLN A 246 -6.89 35.61 0.67
N HIS A 247 -6.77 34.37 0.18
CA HIS A 247 -7.91 33.59 -0.34
C HIS A 247 -8.52 32.68 0.71
N LEU A 248 -7.71 32.15 1.64
CA LEU A 248 -8.18 31.16 2.61
C LEU A 248 -7.59 31.39 4.00
N PRO A 249 -8.42 31.62 5.03
CA PRO A 249 -7.96 31.75 6.41
C PRO A 249 -7.11 30.54 6.85
N PRO A 250 -6.11 30.70 7.73
CA PRO A 250 -5.20 29.62 8.10
C PRO A 250 -5.88 28.32 8.57
N GLY A 251 -7.00 28.42 9.31
CA GLY A 251 -7.77 27.27 9.76
C GLY A 251 -8.44 26.51 8.60
N GLN A 252 -9.07 27.25 7.68
CA GLN A 252 -9.71 26.65 6.50
C GLN A 252 -8.68 26.04 5.55
N TRP A 253 -7.50 26.65 5.40
CA TRP A 253 -6.41 26.08 4.62
C TRP A 253 -5.93 24.74 5.16
N ARG A 254 -5.67 24.67 6.47
CA ARG A 254 -5.23 23.43 7.12
C ARG A 254 -6.23 22.29 6.95
N GLU A 255 -7.52 22.62 6.93
CA GLU A 255 -8.60 21.65 6.73
C GLU A 255 -8.90 21.35 5.25
N SER A 256 -8.28 22.05 4.30
CA SER A 256 -8.49 21.82 2.88
C SER A 256 -7.86 20.50 2.41
N ASP A 257 -8.50 19.84 1.44
CA ASP A 257 -7.97 18.58 0.89
C ASP A 257 -6.61 18.76 0.19
N ALA A 258 -6.33 19.95 -0.36
CA ALA A 258 -5.04 20.30 -0.95
C ALA A 258 -3.92 20.31 0.11
N CYS A 259 -4.10 21.06 1.20
CA CYS A 259 -3.13 21.12 2.29
C CYS A 259 -2.89 19.74 2.92
N ILE A 260 -3.97 19.00 3.19
CA ILE A 260 -3.87 17.65 3.76
C ILE A 260 -3.12 16.71 2.82
N ARG A 261 -3.33 16.81 1.51
CA ARG A 261 -2.61 16.01 0.51
C ARG A 261 -1.13 16.34 0.45
N ILE A 262 -0.78 17.63 0.36
CA ILE A 262 0.62 18.08 0.37
C ILE A 262 1.30 17.62 1.66
N SER A 263 0.68 17.86 2.81
CA SER A 263 1.19 17.49 4.13
C SER A 263 1.36 15.97 4.25
N HIS A 264 0.41 15.19 3.73
CA HIS A 264 0.50 13.73 3.71
C HIS A 264 1.72 13.25 2.91
N TYR A 265 1.91 13.73 1.68
CA TYR A 265 3.05 13.33 0.86
C TYR A 265 4.37 13.80 1.46
N PHE A 266 4.40 15.00 2.03
CA PHE A 266 5.59 15.54 2.70
C PHE A 266 5.94 14.72 3.95
N ALA A 267 4.97 14.44 4.83
CA ALA A 267 5.18 13.61 6.02
C ALA A 267 5.70 12.21 5.64
N TYR A 268 5.10 11.64 4.59
CA TYR A 268 5.50 10.34 4.06
C TYR A 268 6.94 10.35 3.55
N ALA A 269 7.30 11.30 2.69
CA ALA A 269 8.64 11.45 2.13
C ALA A 269 9.67 11.69 3.25
N ALA A 270 9.39 12.63 4.15
CA ALA A 270 10.27 12.94 5.28
C ALA A 270 10.56 11.71 6.14
N PHE A 271 9.53 10.94 6.49
CA PHE A 271 9.71 9.80 7.39
C PHE A 271 10.28 8.56 6.70
N TRP A 272 9.72 8.17 5.55
CA TRP A 272 10.01 6.88 4.91
C TRP A 272 11.09 6.93 3.84
N VAL A 273 11.33 8.09 3.22
CA VAL A 273 12.30 8.25 2.13
C VAL A 273 13.55 8.96 2.64
N CYS A 274 13.38 10.12 3.26
CA CYS A 274 14.49 10.96 3.69
C CYS A 274 15.00 10.65 5.11
N GLU A 275 14.28 9.79 5.85
CA GLU A 275 14.63 9.35 7.22
C GLU A 275 14.74 10.51 8.23
N LYS A 276 14.13 11.66 7.93
CA LYS A 276 14.01 12.81 8.85
C LYS A 276 12.81 12.61 9.77
N THR A 277 12.99 11.69 10.73
CA THR A 277 11.92 11.25 11.65
C THR A 277 11.20 12.40 12.35
N LEU A 278 11.92 13.41 12.85
CA LEU A 278 11.33 14.55 13.57
C LEU A 278 10.40 15.39 12.68
N ILE A 279 10.81 15.67 11.44
CA ILE A 279 9.99 16.43 10.47
C ILE A 279 8.73 15.63 10.13
N GLY A 280 8.89 14.34 9.80
CA GLY A 280 7.78 13.46 9.48
C GLY A 280 6.78 13.33 10.64
N MET A 281 7.26 13.25 11.89
CA MET A 281 6.40 13.23 13.08
C MET A 281 5.66 14.55 13.29
N LYS A 282 6.33 15.70 13.13
CA LYS A 282 5.68 17.01 13.27
C LYS A 282 4.50 17.14 12.30
N LEU A 283 4.76 16.87 11.01
CA LEU A 283 3.72 16.90 9.98
C LEU A 283 2.62 15.87 10.24
N ALA A 284 2.94 14.67 10.70
CA ALA A 284 1.95 13.66 11.05
C ALA A 284 1.07 14.09 12.23
N HIS A 285 1.63 14.76 13.25
CA HIS A 285 0.83 15.34 14.33
C HIS A 285 -0.12 16.42 13.83
N ASP A 286 0.34 17.30 12.95
CA ASP A 286 -0.49 18.34 12.33
C ASP A 286 -1.64 17.70 11.53
N ILE A 287 -1.35 16.70 10.69
CA ILE A 287 -2.39 15.96 9.93
C ILE A 287 -3.42 15.33 10.87
N ILE A 288 -2.99 14.63 11.93
CA ILE A 288 -3.92 14.00 12.89
C ILE A 288 -4.81 15.07 13.52
N LYS A 289 -4.23 16.19 13.96
CA LYS A 289 -4.98 17.31 14.55
C LYS A 289 -6.03 17.86 13.58
N ASP A 290 -5.63 18.08 12.33
CA ASP A 290 -6.45 18.79 11.34
C ASP A 290 -7.49 17.86 10.67
N THR A 291 -7.34 16.53 10.77
CA THR A 291 -8.26 15.55 10.12
C THR A 291 -9.14 14.76 11.06
N ARG A 292 -8.77 14.59 12.34
CA ARG A 292 -9.42 13.62 13.24
C ARG A 292 -10.93 13.82 13.39
N ASP A 293 -11.39 15.05 13.58
CA ASP A 293 -12.81 15.33 13.79
C ASP A 293 -13.62 15.11 12.50
N SER A 294 -13.05 15.48 11.35
CA SER A 294 -13.65 15.21 10.03
C SER A 294 -13.75 13.70 9.75
N VAL A 295 -12.71 12.92 10.07
CA VAL A 295 -12.72 11.47 9.87
C VAL A 295 -13.69 10.79 10.84
N LYS A 296 -13.81 11.26 12.09
CA LYS A 296 -14.79 10.73 13.05
C LYS A 296 -16.24 11.00 12.63
N THR A 297 -16.51 12.20 12.12
CA THR A 297 -17.86 12.62 11.74
C THR A 297 -18.30 12.02 10.40
N HIS A 298 -17.37 11.90 9.45
CA HIS A 298 -17.63 11.41 8.10
C HIS A 298 -16.61 10.32 7.74
N PRO A 299 -16.78 9.10 8.25
CA PRO A 299 -15.72 8.10 8.24
C PRO A 299 -15.56 7.35 6.89
N GLY A 300 -15.93 8.01 5.78
CA GLY A 300 -15.77 7.51 4.42
C GLY A 300 -14.35 7.67 3.87
N LEU A 301 -14.07 6.98 2.77
CA LEU A 301 -12.84 7.11 2.00
C LEU A 301 -12.70 8.54 1.48
N SER A 302 -11.84 9.29 2.14
CA SER A 302 -11.47 10.67 1.79
C SER A 302 -9.96 10.83 1.82
N VAL A 303 -9.46 11.90 1.22
CA VAL A 303 -8.05 12.31 1.33
C VAL A 303 -7.66 12.42 2.82
N LYS A 304 -8.56 12.94 3.65
CA LYS A 304 -8.38 13.07 5.11
C LYS A 304 -8.25 11.72 5.82
N ALA A 305 -9.13 10.75 5.54
CA ALA A 305 -9.04 9.42 6.16
C ALA A 305 -7.74 8.69 5.77
N MET A 306 -7.31 8.81 4.51
CA MET A 306 -6.03 8.25 4.06
C MET A 306 -4.83 8.91 4.74
N ALA A 307 -4.80 10.25 4.78
CA ALA A 307 -3.74 11.01 5.43
C ALA A 307 -3.67 10.73 6.93
N PHE A 308 -4.81 10.70 7.62
CA PHE A 308 -4.93 10.33 9.03
C PHE A 308 -4.31 8.95 9.30
N GLY A 309 -4.69 7.93 8.51
CA GLY A 309 -4.19 6.58 8.70
C GLY A 309 -2.67 6.48 8.52
N VAL A 310 -2.11 7.16 7.52
CA VAL A 310 -0.65 7.20 7.29
C VAL A 310 0.06 7.97 8.40
N ALA A 311 -0.48 9.10 8.84
CA ALA A 311 0.07 9.90 9.92
C ALA A 311 0.13 9.12 11.25
N CYS A 312 -0.94 8.42 11.64
CA CYS A 312 -0.93 7.55 12.83
C CYS A 312 0.14 6.46 12.73
N LYS A 313 0.32 5.87 11.53
CA LYS A 313 1.35 4.84 11.30
C LYS A 313 2.77 5.40 11.40
N ILE A 314 3.00 6.63 10.94
CA ILE A 314 4.28 7.35 11.10
C ILE A 314 4.59 7.54 12.59
N ILE A 315 3.66 8.13 13.35
CA ILE A 315 3.84 8.38 14.79
C ILE A 315 4.07 7.09 15.57
N ALA A 316 3.24 6.07 15.34
CA ALA A 316 3.37 4.78 16.00
C ALA A 316 4.72 4.11 15.69
N THR A 317 5.16 4.14 14.42
CA THR A 317 6.47 3.59 14.03
C THR A 317 7.62 4.36 14.68
N ALA A 318 7.52 5.68 14.80
CA ALA A 318 8.55 6.49 15.46
C ALA A 318 8.67 6.15 16.95
N HIS A 319 7.55 6.08 17.68
CA HIS A 319 7.54 5.64 19.08
C HIS A 319 8.12 4.24 19.24
N ARG A 320 7.75 3.32 18.35
CA ARG A 320 8.32 1.96 18.34
C ARG A 320 9.84 1.97 18.15
N ARG A 321 10.38 2.79 17.24
CA ARG A 321 11.84 2.92 17.03
C ARG A 321 12.55 3.46 18.27
N ASN A 322 11.87 4.28 19.07
CA ASN A 322 12.40 4.84 20.32
C ASN A 322 12.21 3.91 21.53
N GLY A 323 11.54 2.76 21.38
CA GLY A 323 11.22 1.86 22.49
C GLY A 323 9.99 2.28 23.31
N ASP A 324 9.25 3.31 22.90
CA ASP A 324 8.03 3.78 23.56
C ASP A 324 6.82 2.88 23.20
N ILE A 325 6.79 1.65 23.72
CA ILE A 325 5.78 0.64 23.37
C ILE A 325 4.35 1.15 23.64
N GLU A 326 4.11 1.72 24.82
CA GLU A 326 2.77 2.19 25.23
C GLU A 326 2.22 3.29 24.32
N LYS A 327 3.04 4.29 23.97
CA LYS A 327 2.62 5.39 23.08
C LYS A 327 2.34 4.87 21.68
N CYS A 328 3.19 3.98 21.18
CA CYS A 328 2.99 3.33 19.90
C CYS A 328 1.64 2.59 19.84
N GLU A 329 1.35 1.77 20.86
CA GLU A 329 0.10 1.04 20.95
C GLU A 329 -1.10 1.98 21.04
N LYS A 330 -1.04 3.00 21.90
CA LYS A 330 -2.12 3.99 22.08
C LYS A 330 -2.51 4.65 20.76
N VAL A 331 -1.52 5.05 19.97
CA VAL A 331 -1.74 5.70 18.66
C VAL A 331 -2.39 4.74 17.67
N LEU A 332 -1.96 3.48 17.62
CA LEU A 332 -2.59 2.49 16.74
C LEU A 332 -4.01 2.14 17.18
N LYS A 333 -4.25 1.95 18.48
CA LYS A 333 -5.60 1.66 19.00
C LYS A 333 -6.57 2.80 18.67
N ASP A 334 -6.19 4.05 18.92
CA ASP A 334 -7.01 5.21 18.55
C ASP A 334 -7.32 5.28 17.05
N ALA A 335 -6.33 4.98 16.21
CA ALA A 335 -6.53 4.97 14.77
C ALA A 335 -7.46 3.83 14.32
N ILE A 336 -7.34 2.64 14.93
CA ILE A 336 -8.23 1.49 14.68
C ILE A 336 -9.66 1.85 15.10
N ASP A 337 -9.86 2.44 16.29
CA ASP A 337 -11.17 2.87 16.78
C ASP A 337 -11.83 3.81 15.77
N VAL A 338 -11.13 4.88 15.38
CA VAL A 338 -11.65 5.89 14.44
C VAL A 338 -11.98 5.28 13.07
N LEU A 339 -11.07 4.49 12.49
CA LEU A 339 -11.25 3.95 11.13
C LEU A 339 -12.25 2.79 11.08
N SER A 340 -12.43 2.05 12.17
CA SER A 340 -13.37 0.92 12.24
C SER A 340 -14.84 1.34 12.15
N CYS A 341 -15.16 2.58 12.54
CA CYS A 341 -16.49 3.18 12.41
C CYS A 341 -16.82 3.61 10.97
N GLY A 342 -15.86 3.52 10.05
CA GLY A 342 -15.97 4.02 8.69
C GLY A 342 -16.66 3.13 7.68
N ASP A 343 -16.50 3.52 6.41
CA ASP A 343 -16.92 2.71 5.28
C ASP A 343 -16.07 1.43 5.14
N GLN A 344 -16.36 0.63 4.11
CA GLN A 344 -15.65 -0.61 3.84
C GLN A 344 -14.14 -0.40 3.72
N THR A 345 -13.71 0.70 3.10
CA THR A 345 -12.29 1.00 2.89
C THR A 345 -11.60 1.39 4.19
N SER A 346 -12.21 2.27 4.98
CA SER A 346 -11.71 2.68 6.29
C SER A 346 -11.57 1.47 7.22
N ARG A 347 -12.56 0.56 7.23
CA ARG A 347 -12.50 -0.70 7.99
C ARG A 347 -11.36 -1.59 7.55
N ILE A 348 -11.12 -1.71 6.23
CA ILE A 348 -9.98 -2.46 5.71
C ILE A 348 -8.64 -1.83 6.17
N LYS A 349 -8.54 -0.50 6.21
CA LYS A 349 -7.36 0.17 6.78
C LYS A 349 -7.20 -0.09 8.27
N ALA A 350 -8.29 -0.11 9.04
CA ALA A 350 -8.28 -0.52 10.44
C ALA A 350 -7.76 -1.96 10.60
N VAL A 351 -8.15 -2.88 9.70
CA VAL A 351 -7.61 -4.25 9.65
C VAL A 351 -6.09 -4.26 9.42
N ASP A 352 -5.52 -3.43 8.52
CA ASP A 352 -4.06 -3.32 8.36
C ASP A 352 -3.36 -2.88 9.64
N MET A 353 -3.95 -1.93 10.37
CA MET A 353 -3.42 -1.45 11.64
C MET A 353 -3.48 -2.53 12.73
N CYS A 354 -4.59 -3.27 12.83
CA CYS A 354 -4.69 -4.43 13.71
C CYS A 354 -3.61 -5.46 13.38
N LEU A 355 -3.42 -5.83 12.12
CA LEU A 355 -2.38 -6.78 11.70
C LEU A 355 -0.97 -6.29 12.06
N THR A 356 -0.73 -4.98 11.94
CA THR A 356 0.53 -4.35 12.34
C THR A 356 0.74 -4.46 13.85
N LEU A 357 -0.27 -4.11 14.65
CA LEU A 357 -0.20 -4.17 16.12
C LEU A 357 -0.06 -5.60 16.64
N VAL A 358 -0.78 -6.57 16.07
CA VAL A 358 -0.63 -8.01 16.37
C VAL A 358 0.80 -8.47 16.13
N SER A 359 1.39 -8.10 14.98
CA SER A 359 2.77 -8.45 14.67
C SER A 359 3.75 -7.84 15.68
N TRP A 360 3.53 -6.60 16.10
CA TRP A 360 4.41 -5.91 17.04
C TRP A 360 4.29 -6.46 18.46
N ARG A 361 3.07 -6.71 18.95
CA ARG A 361 2.85 -7.33 20.27
C ARG A 361 3.53 -8.70 20.38
N ARG A 362 3.44 -9.53 19.32
CA ARG A 362 4.18 -10.81 19.25
C ARG A 362 5.70 -10.63 19.30
N GLU A 363 6.22 -9.62 18.61
CA GLU A 363 7.66 -9.31 18.64
C GLU A 363 8.14 -8.81 20.00
N TRP A 364 7.26 -8.16 20.77
CA TRP A 364 7.52 -7.75 22.15
C TRP A 364 7.30 -8.87 23.19
N GLY A 365 6.81 -10.04 22.77
CA GLY A 365 6.50 -11.16 23.67
C GLY A 365 5.14 -11.06 24.36
N ASP A 366 4.32 -10.07 24.03
CA ASP A 366 2.96 -9.90 24.55
C ASP A 366 1.95 -10.75 23.76
N LEU A 367 1.88 -12.04 24.12
CA LEU A 367 0.99 -13.00 23.46
C LEU A 367 -0.48 -12.76 23.78
N ASP A 368 -0.81 -12.43 25.02
CA ASP A 368 -2.19 -12.22 25.45
C ASP A 368 -2.77 -10.96 24.82
N GLY A 369 -2.01 -9.87 24.84
CA GLY A 369 -2.39 -8.66 24.13
C GLY A 369 -2.45 -8.87 22.61
N SER A 370 -1.57 -9.68 22.03
CA SER A 370 -1.69 -10.03 20.61
C SER A 370 -3.04 -10.72 20.33
N GLN A 371 -3.51 -11.61 21.19
CA GLN A 371 -4.79 -12.31 21.02
C GLN A 371 -5.98 -11.36 21.17
N GLU A 372 -5.92 -10.40 22.10
CA GLU A 372 -6.92 -9.34 22.26
C GLU A 372 -7.11 -8.55 20.95
N VAL A 373 -6.01 -8.11 20.34
CA VAL A 373 -6.05 -7.37 19.07
C VAL A 373 -6.53 -8.26 17.92
N GLU A 374 -6.24 -9.57 17.94
CA GLU A 374 -6.82 -10.51 16.97
C GLU A 374 -8.33 -10.66 17.11
N ARG A 375 -8.89 -10.64 18.32
CA ARG A 375 -10.34 -10.62 18.50
C ARG A 375 -10.93 -9.34 17.90
N TRP A 376 -10.27 -8.20 18.11
CA TRP A 376 -10.70 -6.93 17.52
C TRP A 376 -10.64 -6.95 15.99
N LEU A 377 -9.57 -7.48 15.42
CA LEU A 377 -9.42 -7.72 13.97
C LEU A 377 -10.63 -8.51 13.43
N LEU A 378 -11.01 -9.61 14.10
CA LEU A 378 -12.15 -10.44 13.69
C LEU A 378 -13.49 -9.70 13.78
N MET A 379 -13.68 -8.87 14.81
CA MET A 379 -14.88 -8.03 14.94
C MET A 379 -15.00 -7.05 13.75
N ILE A 380 -13.90 -6.38 13.39
CA ILE A 380 -13.88 -5.45 12.25
C ILE A 380 -14.13 -6.23 10.95
N GLN A 381 -13.47 -7.38 10.74
CA GLN A 381 -13.70 -8.20 9.54
C GLN A 381 -15.15 -8.67 9.41
N GLY A 382 -15.80 -9.01 10.54
CA GLY A 382 -17.21 -9.38 10.57
C GLY A 382 -18.16 -8.27 10.12
N SER A 383 -17.75 -7.00 10.19
CA SER A 383 -18.53 -5.86 9.73
C SER A 383 -18.24 -5.45 8.29
N ILE A 384 -17.24 -6.06 7.63
CA ILE A 384 -16.91 -5.80 6.23
C ILE A 384 -17.74 -6.71 5.33
N GLN A 385 -18.50 -6.12 4.41
CA GLN A 385 -19.42 -6.86 3.55
C GLN A 385 -18.63 -7.83 2.66
N GLY A 386 -19.06 -9.09 2.60
CA GLY A 386 -18.37 -10.14 1.83
C GLY A 386 -17.13 -10.74 2.49
N ILE A 387 -16.76 -10.31 3.71
CA ILE A 387 -15.53 -10.77 4.42
C ILE A 387 -15.87 -11.42 5.78
N ALA A 388 -17.16 -11.55 6.11
CA ALA A 388 -17.60 -12.14 7.37
C ALA A 388 -17.04 -13.56 7.57
N MET A 389 -16.25 -13.73 8.63
CA MET A 389 -15.70 -15.03 9.03
C MET A 389 -16.60 -15.75 10.03
N CYS A 390 -16.57 -17.08 10.00
CA CYS A 390 -17.15 -17.88 11.08
C CYS A 390 -16.25 -17.75 12.33
N PRO A 391 -16.80 -17.40 13.51
CA PRO A 391 -16.03 -17.19 14.74
C PRO A 391 -15.26 -18.44 15.21
N ASP A 392 -15.74 -19.63 14.86
CA ASP A 392 -15.09 -20.91 15.19
C ASP A 392 -13.96 -21.27 14.19
N CYS A 393 -13.99 -20.70 12.98
CA CYS A 393 -12.92 -20.80 12.00
C CYS A 393 -11.85 -19.76 12.39
N ARG A 394 -11.03 -20.03 13.44
CA ARG A 394 -9.92 -19.15 13.86
C ARG A 394 -9.17 -18.57 12.64
N PRO A 395 -8.67 -17.33 12.68
CA PRO A 395 -7.96 -16.68 11.57
C PRO A 395 -6.66 -17.41 11.16
N SER A 396 -6.28 -18.49 11.84
CA SER A 396 -5.41 -19.50 11.26
C SER A 396 -6.13 -20.21 10.09
N LEU A 397 -5.94 -19.68 8.89
CA LEU A 397 -5.61 -20.42 7.67
C LEU A 397 -6.46 -21.70 7.41
N LYS A 398 -7.12 -21.76 6.25
CA LYS A 398 -7.71 -22.97 5.62
C LYS A 398 -9.18 -23.32 5.95
N CYS A 399 -10.15 -22.43 5.77
CA CYS A 399 -11.50 -22.93 5.48
C CYS A 399 -12.30 -22.00 4.58
N ASN A 400 -12.22 -22.24 3.26
CA ASN A 400 -13.04 -21.54 2.26
C ASN A 400 -14.53 -21.94 2.35
N LYS A 401 -14.88 -23.00 3.07
CA LYS A 401 -16.25 -23.54 3.14
C LYS A 401 -17.13 -22.91 4.22
N CYS A 402 -16.62 -22.00 5.08
CA CYS A 402 -17.44 -21.38 6.14
C CYS A 402 -18.41 -20.29 5.59
N PHE A 403 -18.26 -19.86 4.33
CA PHE A 403 -18.97 -18.68 3.78
C PHE A 403 -20.39 -18.98 3.28
N GLU A 404 -20.65 -20.14 2.67
CA GLU A 404 -21.93 -20.42 2.00
C GLU A 404 -22.98 -21.04 2.93
N ASN A 405 -22.57 -21.75 3.98
CA ASN A 405 -23.50 -22.35 4.94
C ASN A 405 -22.77 -22.74 6.24
N ARG A 406 -23.07 -22.06 7.37
CA ARG A 406 -22.43 -22.33 8.67
C ARG A 406 -22.58 -23.78 9.12
N GLU A 407 -23.66 -24.45 8.75
CA GLU A 407 -23.94 -25.86 9.08
C GLU A 407 -23.04 -26.88 8.37
N HIS A 408 -22.33 -26.44 7.32
CA HIS A 408 -21.48 -27.27 6.48
C HIS A 408 -19.99 -27.01 6.67
N CYS A 409 -19.60 -26.12 7.60
CA CYS A 409 -18.20 -25.96 7.94
C CYS A 409 -17.66 -27.27 8.55
N PRO A 410 -16.70 -27.96 7.89
CA PRO A 410 -16.21 -29.26 8.36
C PRO A 410 -15.59 -29.17 9.76
N LYS A 411 -14.88 -28.06 10.04
CA LYS A 411 -14.25 -27.81 11.34
C LYS A 411 -15.29 -27.60 12.46
N CYS A 412 -16.36 -26.85 12.19
CA CYS A 412 -17.46 -26.64 13.14
C CYS A 412 -18.31 -27.89 13.35
N ARG A 413 -18.45 -28.75 12.32
CA ARG A 413 -19.10 -30.05 12.47
C ARG A 413 -18.30 -31.00 13.36
N THR A 414 -16.98 -31.07 13.15
CA THR A 414 -16.11 -31.96 13.95
C THR A 414 -16.00 -31.54 15.42
N SER A 415 -16.03 -30.23 15.73
CA SER A 415 -16.03 -29.77 17.13
C SER A 415 -17.35 -30.05 17.84
N LYS A 416 -18.49 -29.94 17.15
CA LYS A 416 -19.80 -30.31 17.71
C LYS A 416 -19.97 -31.81 17.93
N THR A 417 -19.42 -32.66 17.05
CA THR A 417 -19.50 -34.13 17.22
C THR A 417 -18.59 -34.65 18.32
N LYS A 418 -17.39 -34.07 18.51
CA LYS A 418 -16.53 -34.42 19.66
C LYS A 418 -17.14 -34.04 21.00
N GLY A 419 -17.73 -32.84 21.12
CA GLY A 419 -18.36 -32.41 22.37
C GLY A 419 -19.58 -33.24 22.79
N VAL A 420 -20.26 -33.92 21.84
CA VAL A 420 -21.39 -34.82 22.14
C VAL A 420 -20.90 -36.23 22.51
N GLN A 421 -19.78 -36.71 21.96
CA GLN A 421 -19.17 -37.99 22.37
C GLN A 421 -18.53 -37.90 23.77
N ASP A 422 -17.83 -36.81 24.08
CA ASP A 422 -17.19 -36.64 25.40
C ASP A 422 -18.21 -36.42 26.54
N MET A 423 -19.46 -36.08 26.23
CA MET A 423 -20.56 -35.99 27.19
C MET A 423 -21.33 -37.31 27.39
N GLN A 424 -21.16 -38.30 26.51
CA GLN A 424 -21.78 -39.63 26.64
C GLN A 424 -20.90 -40.63 27.40
N GLU A 425 -19.62 -40.34 27.66
CA GLU A 425 -18.72 -41.20 28.43
C GLU A 425 -18.64 -40.85 29.94
N LEU A 426 -19.48 -39.94 30.43
CA LEU A 426 -19.57 -39.56 31.85
C LEU A 426 -20.94 -39.91 32.45
N THR A 427 -21.37 -41.16 32.30
CA THR A 427 -22.36 -41.77 33.20
C THR A 427 -21.68 -42.89 33.98
N PRO A 428 -21.47 -42.75 35.30
CA PRO A 428 -21.00 -43.86 36.11
C PRO A 428 -22.14 -44.87 36.27
N GLU A 429 -21.94 -46.08 35.74
CA GLU A 429 -22.76 -47.24 36.07
C GLU A 429 -22.61 -47.50 37.58
N ALA A 430 -23.67 -47.20 38.33
CA ALA A 430 -23.82 -47.67 39.69
C ALA A 430 -24.06 -49.19 39.63
N THR A 431 -23.02 -49.96 39.93
CA THR A 431 -23.13 -51.38 40.27
C THR A 431 -24.03 -51.54 41.49
N GLN A 432 -25.15 -52.21 41.27
CA GLN A 432 -26.08 -52.68 42.27
C GLN A 432 -25.72 -54.15 42.53
N ASP A 433 -25.20 -54.45 43.72
CA ASP A 433 -25.06 -55.82 44.22
C ASP A 433 -25.41 -55.85 45.71
N CYS A 434 -26.00 -56.98 46.10
CA CYS A 434 -26.81 -57.30 47.27
C CYS A 434 -26.26 -56.99 48.67
#